data_AF-A0A7X9UAB7-F1
#
_entry.id   AF-A0A7X9UAB7-F1
#
_cell.length_a   1.000
_cell.length_b   1.000
_cell.length_c   1.000
_cell.angle_alpha   90.00
_cell.angle_beta   90.00
_cell.angle_gamma   90.00
#
_symmetry.space_group_name_H-M   'P 1'
#
loop_
_entity.id
_entity.type
_entity.pdbx_description
1 polymer ?
#
loop_
_entity_poly.entity_id
_entity_poly.type
_entity_poly.pdbx_seq_one_letter_code
_entity_poly.pdbx_strand_id
1 'polypeptide(L)'
;MMRRKIACVLCCAILCLSMVAGPGCSAKNTLSGSSDSTQANVGSTSKNKEFDGKFDATVNAGNAQEVVYVNGSWFDMGRQYGLQQKDQLENNWTAVMASIYAEADDAAYNKAMGKILKHYEEDEPSVFDFLSGVADGAGISKEDAVVAVMGSSVLNSDLMMHYDPEGSKTDDSERSKTCMNVSAWGDMTQDGHHLGGANLDALSATPAAMFSSMISYPKHGNAVIASGGLQGNAFMNSKGLVITYAGAPTASPSEGAEVIDREGTFLDTLFAYWYTATKCDSADEAVKMLTETEWIHTGNINVSDNNGNAYLIEQKDNAYVVRKAGDYGETDYLIAANHFKDELWMNDSYEAYPDSVPRANTLEKIMQDEGGSVTPLTLANGLGSIRYYDEGKWSEENWDYGGFYQFHSPEGDDIEFKTIFRTIFDATDLEMYVLRGHDEKFRSDVPYGTANYCKLTLGKDMQTTNKSAETDARIAVRNAGAELYKNDSVDDESMEYYNMAAEAVHTGCNYTTMADCANAKGDKEQAAIMYGLATSQFANAQRYAQASYTTENVILN
;
A
#
# COMPACT_ATOMS: atom_id res chain seq x y z
N MET A 1 -56.08 29.02 -8.41
CA MET A 1 -57.19 28.03 -8.20
C MET A 1 -56.60 26.78 -7.55
N MET A 2 -57.44 25.98 -6.88
CA MET A 2 -57.23 24.66 -6.20
C MET A 2 -56.07 23.75 -6.70
N ARG A 3 -55.44 22.86 -5.90
CA ARG A 3 -55.61 22.40 -4.50
C ARG A 3 -54.37 21.62 -3.97
N ARG A 4 -54.25 21.43 -2.64
CA ARG A 4 -53.14 20.77 -1.90
C ARG A 4 -53.24 19.23 -1.72
N LYS A 5 -52.07 18.58 -1.56
CA LYS A 5 -51.65 17.47 -0.63
C LYS A 5 -50.11 17.56 -0.48
N ILE A 6 -49.36 17.23 0.60
CA ILE A 6 -49.59 16.86 2.03
C ILE A 6 -49.72 15.36 2.41
N ALA A 7 -48.87 14.95 3.38
CA ALA A 7 -48.82 13.75 4.27
C ALA A 7 -48.37 12.38 3.67
N CYS A 8 -47.63 11.50 4.37
CA CYS A 8 -46.88 11.58 5.64
C CYS A 8 -45.88 10.40 5.78
N VAL A 9 -44.92 10.51 6.71
CA VAL A 9 -44.00 9.46 7.21
C VAL A 9 -44.73 8.42 8.07
N LEU A 10 -44.37 7.12 8.01
CA LEU A 10 -44.07 6.30 9.21
C LEU A 10 -43.45 4.92 8.92
N CYS A 11 -42.84 4.36 9.96
CA CYS A 11 -41.97 3.17 9.98
C CYS A 11 -42.69 1.82 10.24
N CYS A 12 -41.88 0.75 10.16
CA CYS A 12 -41.81 -0.42 11.08
C CYS A 12 -42.01 -1.82 10.48
N ALA A 13 -41.12 -2.71 10.91
CA ALA A 13 -41.06 -4.13 10.61
C ALA A 13 -42.12 -4.95 11.36
N ILE A 14 -42.42 -6.15 10.87
CA ILE A 14 -43.07 -7.23 11.63
C ILE A 14 -42.39 -8.58 11.32
N LEU A 15 -41.91 -9.26 12.37
CA LEU A 15 -41.57 -10.69 12.34
C LEU A 15 -42.84 -11.54 12.25
N CYS A 16 -42.77 -12.64 11.50
CA CYS A 16 -43.77 -13.71 11.59
C CYS A 16 -43.43 -14.70 12.71
N LEU A 17 -44.30 -14.82 13.72
CA LEU A 17 -44.26 -15.91 14.69
C LEU A 17 -45.70 -16.31 15.08
N SER A 18 -46.00 -17.60 14.94
CA SER A 18 -47.27 -18.26 15.27
C SER A 18 -46.93 -19.60 15.96
N MET A 19 -47.65 -20.10 16.97
CA MET A 19 -48.87 -19.65 17.67
C MET A 19 -48.92 -20.34 19.06
N VAL A 20 -49.52 -19.68 20.07
CA VAL A 20 -50.54 -20.16 21.05
C VAL A 20 -50.41 -21.62 21.59
N ALA A 21 -50.37 -21.93 22.90
CA ALA A 21 -51.24 -21.44 24.00
C ALA A 21 -50.61 -21.56 25.41
N GLY A 22 -51.16 -20.81 26.39
CA GLY A 22 -50.98 -21.03 27.85
C GLY A 22 -52.06 -21.96 28.44
N PRO A 23 -52.43 -21.87 29.76
CA PRO A 23 -52.04 -20.88 30.78
C PRO A 23 -51.68 -21.45 32.18
N GLY A 24 -51.31 -20.60 33.16
CA GLY A 24 -51.64 -20.86 34.58
C GLY A 24 -50.69 -20.43 35.72
N CYS A 25 -50.96 -19.27 36.32
CA CYS A 25 -50.90 -18.99 37.78
C CYS A 25 -49.58 -19.08 38.62
N SER A 26 -48.88 -17.94 38.72
CA SER A 26 -48.81 -17.10 39.94
C SER A 26 -48.54 -17.71 41.36
N ALA A 27 -47.30 -17.51 41.83
CA ALA A 27 -46.91 -16.74 43.05
C ALA A 27 -46.56 -17.38 44.43
N LYS A 28 -45.52 -16.75 45.02
CA LYS A 28 -45.10 -16.59 46.45
C LYS A 28 -44.21 -17.63 47.16
N ASN A 29 -43.10 -17.10 47.69
CA ASN A 29 -42.35 -17.36 48.96
C ASN A 29 -42.12 -18.84 49.38
N THR A 30 -40.89 -19.30 49.71
CA THR A 30 -40.12 -18.93 50.93
C THR A 30 -38.66 -19.45 50.91
N LEU A 31 -37.91 -19.15 51.98
CA LEU A 31 -36.50 -19.44 52.28
C LEU A 31 -36.02 -20.92 52.22
N SER A 32 -34.70 -21.04 52.38
CA SER A 32 -33.82 -22.19 52.61
C SER A 32 -33.24 -22.82 51.33
N GLY A 33 -31.97 -23.19 51.26
CA GLY A 33 -30.94 -23.22 52.31
C GLY A 33 -30.47 -24.63 52.63
N SER A 34 -29.74 -25.24 51.68
CA SER A 34 -28.82 -26.34 51.97
C SER A 34 -27.73 -26.36 50.91
N SER A 35 -26.50 -26.62 51.35
CA SER A 35 -25.40 -27.06 50.50
C SER A 35 -25.73 -28.39 49.84
N ASP A 36 -25.28 -28.59 48.60
CA ASP A 36 -24.65 -29.86 48.22
C ASP A 36 -23.60 -29.63 47.13
N SER A 37 -22.38 -30.12 47.42
CA SER A 37 -21.22 -29.99 46.55
C SER A 37 -21.20 -31.12 45.52
N THR A 38 -21.54 -30.84 44.27
CA THR A 38 -21.31 -31.77 43.17
C THR A 38 -19.95 -31.54 42.52
N GLN A 39 -19.08 -32.54 42.60
CA GLN A 39 -17.80 -32.58 41.89
C GLN A 39 -18.05 -32.52 40.38
N ALA A 40 -17.54 -31.49 39.72
CA ALA A 40 -17.44 -31.49 38.27
C ALA A 40 -16.35 -32.48 37.83
N ASN A 41 -16.72 -33.47 37.00
CA ASN A 41 -15.79 -34.45 36.46
C ASN A 41 -14.67 -33.76 35.65
N VAL A 42 -13.44 -33.85 36.13
CA VAL A 42 -12.24 -33.58 35.32
C VAL A 42 -12.08 -34.74 34.35
N GLY A 43 -12.58 -34.56 33.12
CA GLY A 43 -12.82 -35.66 32.19
C GLY A 43 -12.80 -35.26 30.71
N SER A 44 -11.76 -34.53 30.29
CA SER A 44 -11.37 -34.51 28.87
C SER A 44 -9.86 -34.70 28.76
N THR A 45 -9.45 -35.92 28.44
CA THR A 45 -8.08 -36.21 28.03
C THR A 45 -7.86 -35.65 26.64
N SER A 46 -7.40 -34.39 26.55
CA SER A 46 -6.59 -34.01 25.40
C SER A 46 -5.39 -34.96 25.38
N LYS A 47 -5.28 -35.79 24.33
CA LYS A 47 -3.99 -36.39 24.04
C LYS A 47 -3.06 -35.23 23.76
N ASN A 48 -2.09 -34.98 24.64
CA ASN A 48 -0.98 -34.10 24.31
C ASN A 48 -0.36 -34.70 23.04
N LYS A 49 -0.58 -34.03 21.90
CA LYS A 49 0.29 -34.26 20.74
C LYS A 49 1.69 -33.93 21.25
N GLU A 50 2.59 -34.90 21.13
CA GLU A 50 4.01 -34.62 21.27
C GLU A 50 4.34 -33.50 20.29
N PHE A 51 4.93 -32.41 20.78
CA PHE A 51 5.28 -31.27 19.94
C PHE A 51 6.37 -31.75 18.97
N ASP A 52 6.02 -31.90 17.69
CA ASP A 52 6.83 -32.57 16.67
C ASP A 52 8.03 -31.73 16.20
N GLY A 53 8.25 -30.58 16.82
CA GLY A 53 9.31 -29.63 16.48
C GLY A 53 9.03 -28.80 15.23
N LYS A 54 7.83 -28.94 14.65
CA LYS A 54 7.34 -28.12 13.53
C LYS A 54 6.38 -27.07 14.09
N PHE A 55 6.71 -25.81 13.86
CA PHE A 55 5.74 -24.74 13.99
C PHE A 55 4.96 -24.67 12.68
N ASP A 56 3.65 -24.87 12.75
CA ASP A 56 2.79 -24.73 11.59
C ASP A 56 2.56 -23.24 11.32
N ALA A 57 3.22 -22.71 10.29
CA ALA A 57 3.11 -21.32 9.88
C ALA A 57 1.81 -21.00 9.13
N THR A 58 0.99 -22.01 8.82
CA THR A 58 -0.34 -21.81 8.23
C THR A 58 -1.38 -21.29 9.24
N VAL A 59 -0.94 -20.85 10.43
CA VAL A 59 -1.71 -19.93 11.29
C VAL A 59 -1.77 -18.55 10.63
N ASN A 60 -2.58 -18.50 9.56
CA ASN A 60 -3.00 -17.35 8.77
C ASN A 60 -2.02 -16.16 8.74
N ALA A 61 -1.09 -16.22 7.78
CA ALA A 61 -0.65 -15.05 7.02
C ALA A 61 -1.83 -14.47 6.20
N GLY A 62 -2.89 -14.07 6.90
CA GLY A 62 -4.05 -13.40 6.31
C GLY A 62 -3.90 -11.88 6.38
N ASN A 63 -5.02 -11.17 6.27
CA ASN A 63 -5.14 -9.71 6.24
C ASN A 63 -4.47 -8.91 7.39
N ALA A 64 -3.93 -9.58 8.42
CA ALA A 64 -3.19 -8.97 9.53
C ALA A 64 -1.66 -9.01 9.39
N GLN A 65 -1.11 -9.70 8.38
CA GLN A 65 0.31 -9.57 8.05
C GLN A 65 0.52 -8.27 7.25
N GLU A 66 1.40 -7.40 7.73
CA GLU A 66 1.65 -6.10 7.13
C GLU A 66 3.00 -6.00 6.43
N VAL A 67 3.92 -6.89 6.75
CA VAL A 67 5.26 -6.97 6.18
C VAL A 67 5.54 -8.40 5.75
N VAL A 68 5.95 -8.59 4.50
CA VAL A 68 6.44 -9.86 3.96
C VAL A 68 7.92 -9.74 3.60
N TYR A 69 8.70 -10.77 3.91
CA TYR A 69 10.09 -10.86 3.43
C TYR A 69 10.20 -11.87 2.30
N VAL A 70 11.00 -11.55 1.29
CA VAL A 70 11.38 -12.47 0.23
C VAL A 70 12.89 -12.47 0.06
N ASN A 71 13.51 -13.64 -0.12
CA ASN A 71 14.96 -13.80 -0.09
C ASN A 71 15.42 -14.99 -0.96
N GLY A 72 16.40 -14.75 -1.84
CA GLY A 72 17.07 -15.81 -2.61
C GLY A 72 17.07 -15.58 -4.12
N SER A 73 16.97 -16.65 -4.90
CA SER A 73 16.73 -16.55 -6.34
C SER A 73 15.34 -15.95 -6.63
N TRP A 74 15.09 -15.53 -7.87
CA TRP A 74 13.77 -15.03 -8.28
C TRP A 74 12.66 -16.04 -7.97
N PHE A 75 12.89 -17.32 -8.25
CA PHE A 75 11.97 -18.41 -7.88
C PHE A 75 11.75 -18.51 -6.35
N ASP A 76 12.83 -18.48 -5.55
CA ASP A 76 12.71 -18.53 -4.07
C ASP A 76 11.90 -17.33 -3.55
N MET A 77 12.14 -16.13 -4.09
CA MET A 77 11.44 -14.91 -3.71
C MET A 77 9.95 -14.97 -4.09
N GLY A 78 9.64 -15.41 -5.32
CA GLY A 78 8.27 -15.58 -5.78
C GLY A 78 7.51 -16.60 -4.94
N ARG A 79 8.15 -17.72 -4.60
CA ARG A 79 7.57 -18.76 -3.75
C ARG A 79 7.22 -18.25 -2.35
N GLN A 80 8.15 -17.51 -1.75
CA GLN A 80 7.93 -16.87 -0.45
C GLN A 80 6.85 -15.80 -0.50
N TYR A 81 6.72 -15.05 -1.61
CA TYR A 81 5.64 -14.09 -1.82
C TYR A 81 4.28 -14.79 -1.92
N GLY A 82 4.16 -15.80 -2.78
CA GLY A 82 2.94 -16.58 -2.99
C GLY A 82 2.42 -17.27 -1.71
N LEU A 83 3.33 -17.74 -0.86
CA LEU A 83 2.97 -18.30 0.46
C LEU A 83 2.44 -17.26 1.46
N GLN A 84 3.00 -16.05 1.46
CA GLN A 84 2.68 -15.01 2.46
C GLN A 84 1.56 -14.07 2.03
N GLN A 85 1.21 -14.03 0.74
CA GLN A 85 0.16 -13.15 0.19
C GLN A 85 -0.97 -13.94 -0.47
N LYS A 86 -1.14 -15.23 -0.15
CA LYS A 86 -2.11 -16.11 -0.83
C LYS A 86 -3.53 -15.52 -0.85
N ASP A 87 -4.04 -15.06 0.28
CA ASP A 87 -5.38 -14.47 0.38
C ASP A 87 -5.49 -13.18 -0.46
N GLN A 88 -4.46 -12.33 -0.46
CA GLN A 88 -4.44 -11.07 -1.21
C GLN A 88 -4.34 -11.31 -2.71
N LEU A 89 -3.53 -12.29 -3.13
CA LEU A 89 -3.38 -12.74 -4.51
C LEU A 89 -4.68 -13.36 -5.06
N GLU A 90 -5.35 -14.22 -4.29
CA GLU A 90 -6.66 -14.81 -4.68
C GLU A 90 -7.74 -13.72 -4.82
N ASN A 91 -7.78 -12.76 -3.90
CA ASN A 91 -8.71 -11.64 -3.96
C ASN A 91 -8.42 -10.72 -5.17
N ASN A 92 -7.16 -10.37 -5.42
CA ASN A 92 -6.79 -9.53 -6.55
C ASN A 92 -7.03 -10.23 -7.90
N TRP A 93 -6.65 -11.51 -8.02
CA TRP A 93 -6.97 -12.35 -9.18
C TRP A 93 -8.49 -12.36 -9.45
N THR A 94 -9.31 -12.53 -8.41
CA THR A 94 -10.77 -12.55 -8.55
C THR A 94 -11.32 -11.22 -9.07
N ALA A 95 -10.79 -10.09 -8.57
CA ALA A 95 -11.19 -8.75 -9.03
C ALA A 95 -10.79 -8.51 -10.50
N VAL A 96 -9.55 -8.84 -10.89
CA VAL A 96 -9.05 -8.64 -12.26
C VAL A 96 -9.76 -9.57 -13.25
N MET A 97 -9.94 -10.84 -12.90
CA MET A 97 -10.64 -11.80 -13.76
C MET A 97 -12.11 -11.45 -13.95
N ALA A 98 -12.77 -10.80 -12.97
CA ALA A 98 -14.12 -10.31 -13.15
C ALA A 98 -14.22 -9.24 -14.24
N SER A 99 -13.23 -8.33 -14.34
CA SER A 99 -13.12 -7.37 -15.44
C SER A 99 -12.80 -8.07 -16.77
N ILE A 100 -11.79 -8.94 -16.80
CA ILE A 100 -11.39 -9.70 -18.00
C ILE A 100 -12.58 -10.47 -18.60
N TYR A 101 -13.36 -11.19 -17.78
CA TYR A 101 -14.51 -11.97 -18.25
C TYR A 101 -15.75 -11.14 -18.60
N ALA A 102 -15.75 -9.82 -18.37
CA ALA A 102 -16.79 -8.95 -18.93
C ALA A 102 -16.62 -8.76 -20.45
N GLU A 103 -15.39 -8.94 -20.98
CA GLU A 103 -15.00 -8.53 -22.33
C GLU A 103 -14.39 -9.68 -23.17
N ALA A 104 -13.70 -10.63 -22.52
CA ALA A 104 -13.00 -11.75 -23.15
C ALA A 104 -13.53 -13.12 -22.68
N ASP A 105 -13.41 -14.14 -23.54
CA ASP A 105 -13.66 -15.55 -23.19
C ASP A 105 -12.37 -16.30 -22.80
N ASP A 106 -12.51 -17.51 -22.27
CA ASP A 106 -11.38 -18.39 -21.92
C ASP A 106 -10.38 -18.56 -23.08
N ALA A 107 -10.84 -18.61 -24.33
CA ALA A 107 -9.97 -18.86 -25.47
C ALA A 107 -9.12 -17.62 -25.82
N ALA A 108 -9.69 -16.43 -25.69
CA ALA A 108 -8.97 -15.15 -25.80
C ALA A 108 -7.96 -14.99 -24.65
N TYR A 109 -8.39 -15.20 -23.41
CA TYR A 109 -7.55 -15.13 -22.21
C TYR A 109 -6.33 -16.06 -22.29
N ASN A 110 -6.56 -17.37 -22.53
CA ASN A 110 -5.47 -18.35 -22.61
C ASN A 110 -4.51 -18.06 -23.78
N LYS A 111 -5.00 -17.52 -24.90
CA LYS A 111 -4.16 -17.10 -26.03
C LYS A 111 -3.26 -15.91 -25.66
N ALA A 112 -3.78 -14.94 -24.90
CA ALA A 112 -3.00 -13.79 -24.43
C ALA A 112 -1.94 -14.21 -23.39
N MET A 113 -2.34 -14.93 -22.35
CA MET A 113 -1.42 -15.41 -21.30
C MET A 113 -0.32 -16.32 -21.86
N GLY A 114 -0.63 -17.17 -22.85
CA GLY A 114 0.36 -18.00 -23.53
C GLY A 114 1.43 -17.21 -24.30
N LYS A 115 1.14 -15.97 -24.73
CA LYS A 115 2.16 -15.07 -25.30
C LYS A 115 3.00 -14.41 -24.21
N ILE A 116 2.34 -13.88 -23.16
CA ILE A 116 3.00 -13.21 -22.03
C ILE A 116 4.01 -14.13 -21.35
N LEU A 117 3.60 -15.35 -21.00
CA LEU A 117 4.50 -16.33 -20.39
C LEU A 117 5.67 -16.72 -21.30
N LYS A 118 5.44 -16.80 -22.62
CA LYS A 118 6.50 -17.11 -23.58
C LYS A 118 7.51 -15.97 -23.71
N HIS A 119 7.05 -14.73 -23.75
CA HIS A 119 7.93 -13.55 -23.76
C HIS A 119 8.79 -13.51 -22.49
N TYR A 120 8.20 -13.69 -21.31
CA TYR A 120 8.97 -13.77 -20.07
C TYR A 120 9.94 -14.97 -20.03
N GLU A 121 9.59 -16.11 -20.63
CA GLU A 121 10.49 -17.29 -20.70
C GLU A 121 11.70 -17.05 -21.63
N GLU A 122 11.48 -16.37 -22.77
CA GLU A 122 12.50 -16.13 -23.80
C GLU A 122 13.37 -14.89 -23.52
N ASP A 123 12.76 -13.77 -23.11
CA ASP A 123 13.39 -12.45 -23.04
C ASP A 123 13.71 -12.00 -21.59
N GLU A 124 12.82 -12.27 -20.63
CA GLU A 124 12.95 -11.82 -19.22
C GLU A 124 12.87 -12.97 -18.18
N PRO A 125 13.80 -13.95 -18.22
CA PRO A 125 13.70 -15.18 -17.42
C PRO A 125 13.74 -14.96 -15.90
N SER A 126 14.24 -13.80 -15.42
CA SER A 126 14.14 -13.43 -14.00
C SER A 126 12.68 -13.25 -13.55
N VAL A 127 11.84 -12.72 -14.44
CA VAL A 127 10.41 -12.45 -14.21
C VAL A 127 9.62 -13.76 -14.29
N PHE A 128 9.92 -14.58 -15.29
CA PHE A 128 9.33 -15.93 -15.43
C PHE A 128 9.65 -16.84 -14.23
N ASP A 129 10.88 -16.81 -13.73
CA ASP A 129 11.28 -17.56 -12.51
C ASP A 129 10.49 -17.06 -11.28
N PHE A 130 10.34 -15.74 -11.12
CA PHE A 130 9.56 -15.18 -10.01
C PHE A 130 8.10 -15.61 -10.07
N LEU A 131 7.44 -15.43 -11.22
CA LEU A 131 6.04 -15.83 -11.41
C LEU A 131 5.84 -17.35 -11.25
N SER A 132 6.80 -18.16 -11.72
CA SER A 132 6.80 -19.61 -11.50
C SER A 132 6.94 -19.96 -10.00
N GLY A 133 7.69 -19.16 -9.24
CA GLY A 133 7.75 -19.26 -7.79
C GLY A 133 6.41 -18.93 -7.13
N VAL A 134 5.79 -17.79 -7.50
CA VAL A 134 4.47 -17.38 -6.98
C VAL A 134 3.42 -18.46 -7.21
N ALA A 135 3.39 -19.05 -8.41
CA ALA A 135 2.49 -20.16 -8.75
C ALA A 135 2.65 -21.36 -7.80
N ASP A 136 3.89 -21.79 -7.52
CA ASP A 136 4.16 -22.90 -6.58
C ASP A 136 3.85 -22.53 -5.12
N GLY A 137 4.11 -21.29 -4.72
CA GLY A 137 3.87 -20.78 -3.36
C GLY A 137 2.39 -20.62 -3.03
N ALA A 138 1.61 -20.02 -3.93
CA ALA A 138 0.16 -19.84 -3.75
C ALA A 138 -0.64 -21.10 -4.12
N GLY A 139 -0.09 -22.00 -4.95
CA GLY A 139 -0.75 -23.21 -5.44
C GLY A 139 -1.72 -22.96 -6.59
N ILE A 140 -1.35 -22.08 -7.53
CA ILE A 140 -2.14 -21.64 -8.69
C ILE A 140 -1.39 -21.92 -10.01
N SER A 141 -2.00 -21.66 -11.17
CA SER A 141 -1.28 -21.75 -12.46
C SER A 141 -0.30 -20.58 -12.64
N LYS A 142 0.60 -20.65 -13.63
CA LYS A 142 1.51 -19.53 -13.91
C LYS A 142 0.78 -18.37 -14.56
N GLU A 143 -0.19 -18.69 -15.39
CA GLU A 143 -1.14 -17.81 -16.05
C GLU A 143 -1.91 -17.01 -14.97
N ASP A 144 -2.42 -17.69 -13.95
CA ASP A 144 -3.07 -17.04 -12.81
C ASP A 144 -2.10 -16.24 -11.94
N ALA A 145 -0.84 -16.67 -11.82
CA ALA A 145 0.19 -15.90 -11.11
C ALA A 145 0.53 -14.57 -11.82
N VAL A 146 0.50 -14.53 -13.17
CA VAL A 146 0.57 -13.27 -13.92
C VAL A 146 -0.61 -12.38 -13.52
N VAL A 147 -1.85 -12.86 -13.61
CA VAL A 147 -3.03 -12.05 -13.27
C VAL A 147 -3.02 -11.60 -11.80
N ALA A 148 -2.65 -12.47 -10.86
CA ALA A 148 -2.67 -12.16 -9.44
C ALA A 148 -1.62 -11.11 -9.01
N VAL A 149 -0.46 -11.09 -9.67
CA VAL A 149 0.68 -10.20 -9.35
C VAL A 149 0.73 -8.95 -10.23
N MET A 150 0.45 -9.09 -11.53
CA MET A 150 0.61 -8.07 -12.57
C MET A 150 -0.73 -7.53 -13.08
N GLY A 151 -1.84 -8.19 -12.76
CA GLY A 151 -3.15 -7.57 -12.86
C GLY A 151 -3.34 -6.63 -11.69
N SER A 152 -3.01 -5.34 -11.83
CA SER A 152 -3.51 -4.34 -10.89
C SER A 152 -4.99 -4.11 -11.17
N SER A 153 -5.86 -4.49 -10.22
CA SER A 153 -7.32 -4.30 -10.30
C SER A 153 -7.78 -2.83 -10.38
N VAL A 154 -6.88 -1.87 -10.15
CA VAL A 154 -7.13 -0.42 -10.21
C VAL A 154 -6.44 0.25 -11.40
N LEU A 155 -5.32 -0.32 -11.89
CA LEU A 155 -4.51 0.29 -12.94
C LEU A 155 -4.63 -0.39 -14.30
N ASN A 156 -4.66 -1.72 -14.35
CA ASN A 156 -4.23 -2.50 -15.52
C ASN A 156 -5.23 -3.56 -16.04
N SER A 157 -6.40 -3.76 -15.42
CA SER A 157 -7.37 -4.79 -15.86
C SER A 157 -7.75 -4.69 -17.33
N ASP A 158 -8.07 -3.49 -17.79
CA ASP A 158 -8.56 -3.23 -19.15
C ASP A 158 -7.39 -3.35 -20.14
N LEU A 159 -6.20 -2.89 -19.73
CA LEU A 159 -4.95 -2.94 -20.50
C LEU A 159 -4.42 -4.37 -20.71
N MET A 160 -4.82 -5.34 -19.88
CA MET A 160 -4.47 -6.76 -20.05
C MET A 160 -5.21 -7.43 -21.21
N MET A 161 -6.36 -6.90 -21.65
CA MET A 161 -7.18 -7.47 -22.73
C MET A 161 -7.35 -6.54 -23.94
N HIS A 162 -7.38 -5.23 -23.71
CA HIS A 162 -7.73 -4.23 -24.71
C HIS A 162 -6.72 -3.08 -24.75
N TYR A 163 -5.91 -3.07 -25.80
CA TYR A 163 -5.46 -1.81 -26.38
C TYR A 163 -6.41 -1.46 -27.53
N ASP A 164 -7.36 -0.56 -27.30
CA ASP A 164 -8.28 -0.06 -28.33
C ASP A 164 -7.90 1.36 -28.77
N PRO A 165 -7.29 1.52 -29.97
CA PRO A 165 -6.96 2.84 -30.51
C PRO A 165 -8.15 3.60 -31.09
N GLU A 166 -9.34 2.99 -31.26
CA GLU A 166 -10.55 3.66 -31.79
C GLU A 166 -11.63 3.95 -30.72
N GLY A 167 -11.23 3.91 -29.45
CA GLY A 167 -11.86 4.64 -28.36
C GLY A 167 -13.01 3.92 -27.65
N SER A 168 -12.75 3.59 -26.39
CA SER A 168 -13.78 3.43 -25.37
C SER A 168 -14.55 4.75 -25.21
N LYS A 169 -15.65 4.87 -25.97
CA LYS A 169 -16.66 5.96 -25.83
C LYS A 169 -17.59 5.74 -24.64
N THR A 170 -17.10 5.08 -23.60
CA THR A 170 -17.71 5.06 -22.28
C THR A 170 -17.37 6.39 -21.62
N ASP A 171 -18.40 7.20 -21.36
CA ASP A 171 -18.35 8.54 -20.74
C ASP A 171 -17.92 8.49 -19.25
N ASP A 172 -17.26 7.40 -18.86
CA ASP A 172 -16.89 7.01 -17.50
C ASP A 172 -15.61 7.77 -17.10
N SER A 173 -15.83 9.05 -16.88
CA SER A 173 -15.03 9.96 -16.04
C SER A 173 -14.80 9.44 -14.60
N GLU A 174 -15.35 8.27 -14.24
CA GLU A 174 -15.38 7.65 -12.90
C GLU A 174 -14.07 6.96 -12.48
N ARG A 175 -12.96 7.09 -13.23
CA ARG A 175 -11.64 6.56 -12.82
C ARG A 175 -10.60 7.66 -12.62
N SER A 176 -10.90 8.59 -11.71
CA SER A 176 -9.94 9.56 -11.18
C SER A 176 -8.81 8.86 -10.42
N LYS A 177 -7.63 8.71 -11.04
CA LYS A 177 -6.41 8.21 -10.38
C LYS A 177 -5.71 9.41 -9.73
N THR A 178 -5.71 9.53 -8.39
CA THR A 178 -5.28 10.76 -7.68
C THR A 178 -3.98 10.67 -6.88
N CYS A 179 -3.10 9.74 -7.21
CA CYS A 179 -1.78 9.60 -6.57
C CYS A 179 -0.87 10.83 -6.79
N MET A 180 0.07 11.08 -5.89
CA MET A 180 1.18 12.01 -6.08
C MET A 180 2.50 11.46 -5.52
N ASN A 181 3.61 12.01 -6.03
CA ASN A 181 4.96 11.66 -5.62
C ASN A 181 5.86 12.91 -5.48
N VAL A 182 6.94 12.73 -4.73
CA VAL A 182 7.93 13.77 -4.43
C VAL A 182 9.32 13.17 -4.23
N SER A 183 10.34 13.94 -4.59
CA SER A 183 11.72 13.80 -4.13
C SER A 183 12.27 15.19 -3.74
N ALA A 184 13.09 15.23 -2.70
CA ALA A 184 13.72 16.45 -2.17
C ALA A 184 15.10 16.10 -1.59
N TRP A 185 16.07 17.00 -1.72
CA TRP A 185 17.45 16.77 -1.25
C TRP A 185 18.16 18.12 -0.99
N GLY A 186 19.47 18.08 -0.76
CA GLY A 186 20.32 19.27 -0.87
C GLY A 186 19.87 20.44 0.02
N ASP A 187 19.84 21.65 -0.53
CA ASP A 187 19.49 22.86 0.24
C ASP A 187 17.98 22.96 0.55
N MET A 188 17.13 22.04 0.06
CA MET A 188 15.69 21.98 0.38
C MET A 188 15.42 21.22 1.70
N THR A 189 16.23 20.21 2.01
CA THR A 189 16.01 19.28 3.13
C THR A 189 16.84 19.60 4.35
N GLN A 190 16.31 19.29 5.54
CA GLN A 190 17.10 19.39 6.77
C GLN A 190 18.37 18.54 6.65
N ASP A 191 19.53 19.17 6.91
CA ASP A 191 20.86 18.57 6.89
C ASP A 191 21.26 17.91 5.53
N GLY A 192 20.54 18.18 4.44
CA GLY A 192 20.87 17.73 3.08
C GLY A 192 20.46 16.29 2.75
N HIS A 193 19.66 15.65 3.59
CA HIS A 193 19.19 14.27 3.41
C HIS A 193 18.38 14.10 2.12
N HIS A 194 18.61 13.00 1.40
CA HIS A 194 17.77 12.63 0.26
C HIS A 194 16.46 12.01 0.76
N LEU A 195 15.35 12.72 0.54
CA LEU A 195 14.00 12.33 0.90
C LEU A 195 13.18 12.03 -0.35
N GLY A 196 12.29 11.04 -0.25
CA GLY A 196 11.31 10.74 -1.28
C GLY A 196 9.96 10.33 -0.67
N GLY A 197 8.90 10.35 -1.47
CA GLY A 197 7.61 9.86 -1.00
C GLY A 197 6.54 9.80 -2.05
N ALA A 198 5.43 9.15 -1.69
CA ALA A 198 4.21 9.13 -2.46
C ALA A 198 2.99 8.90 -1.56
N ASN A 199 1.83 9.34 -2.02
CA ASN A 199 0.57 8.73 -1.62
C ASN A 199 0.06 7.82 -2.74
N LEU A 200 -0.67 6.78 -2.37
CA LEU A 200 -1.37 5.90 -3.30
C LEU A 200 -2.85 6.01 -3.02
N ASP A 201 -3.53 6.75 -3.88
CA ASP A 201 -4.97 6.81 -3.89
C ASP A 201 -5.53 5.70 -4.78
N ALA A 202 -6.50 4.95 -4.26
CA ALA A 202 -7.15 3.83 -4.91
C ALA A 202 -8.57 3.62 -4.37
N LEU A 203 -9.36 2.76 -5.01
CA LEU A 203 -10.63 2.31 -4.46
C LEU A 203 -10.39 1.55 -3.14
N SER A 204 -10.85 2.10 -2.01
CA SER A 204 -10.51 1.62 -0.66
C SER A 204 -10.98 0.20 -0.38
N ALA A 205 -12.12 -0.18 -0.95
CA ALA A 205 -12.74 -1.50 -0.83
C ALA A 205 -12.10 -2.59 -1.73
N THR A 206 -11.00 -2.30 -2.44
CA THR A 206 -10.33 -3.26 -3.34
C THR A 206 -9.21 -4.05 -2.65
N PRO A 207 -8.79 -5.20 -3.23
CA PRO A 207 -7.68 -5.98 -2.71
C PRO A 207 -6.36 -5.18 -2.57
N ALA A 208 -6.16 -4.13 -3.37
CA ALA A 208 -4.97 -3.28 -3.36
C ALA A 208 -4.67 -2.69 -1.97
N ALA A 209 -5.70 -2.26 -1.22
CA ALA A 209 -5.56 -1.70 0.13
C ALA A 209 -5.04 -2.73 1.18
N MET A 210 -5.16 -4.03 0.86
CA MET A 210 -4.86 -5.14 1.78
C MET A 210 -3.47 -5.75 1.61
N PHE A 211 -2.72 -5.40 0.55
CA PHE A 211 -1.37 -5.95 0.34
C PHE A 211 -0.39 -5.51 1.42
N SER A 212 0.49 -6.42 1.81
CA SER A 212 1.56 -6.17 2.77
C SER A 212 2.70 -5.40 2.11
N SER A 213 3.38 -4.55 2.89
CA SER A 213 4.69 -4.02 2.50
C SER A 213 5.68 -5.16 2.26
N MET A 214 6.51 -5.08 1.23
CA MET A 214 7.48 -6.12 0.88
C MET A 214 8.91 -5.65 1.14
N ILE A 215 9.72 -6.54 1.70
CA ILE A 215 11.16 -6.34 1.86
C ILE A 215 11.90 -7.50 1.18
N SER A 216 12.55 -7.21 0.05
CA SER A 216 13.20 -8.21 -0.79
C SER A 216 14.71 -8.20 -0.65
N TYR A 217 15.30 -9.40 -0.56
CA TYR A 217 16.73 -9.68 -0.48
C TYR A 217 17.14 -10.61 -1.64
N PRO A 218 17.37 -10.07 -2.85
CA PRO A 218 17.76 -10.90 -3.97
C PRO A 218 19.14 -11.51 -3.75
N LYS A 219 19.37 -12.68 -4.33
CA LYS A 219 20.71 -13.31 -4.39
C LYS A 219 21.71 -12.46 -5.18
N HIS A 220 21.22 -11.67 -6.14
CA HIS A 220 21.98 -10.77 -6.99
C HIS A 220 21.17 -9.49 -7.24
N GLY A 221 21.74 -8.32 -6.97
CA GLY A 221 21.04 -7.03 -7.01
C GLY A 221 21.00 -6.36 -5.64
N ASN A 222 20.14 -5.36 -5.50
CA ASN A 222 19.95 -4.57 -4.30
C ASN A 222 18.78 -5.09 -3.46
N ALA A 223 18.88 -4.95 -2.14
CA ALA A 223 17.71 -5.15 -1.29
C ALA A 223 16.73 -4.00 -1.52
N VAL A 224 15.42 -4.26 -1.50
CA VAL A 224 14.37 -3.26 -1.77
C VAL A 224 13.30 -3.33 -0.69
N ILE A 225 12.86 -2.18 -0.20
CA ILE A 225 11.69 -2.01 0.66
C ILE A 225 10.60 -1.25 -0.11
N ALA A 226 9.36 -1.71 0.00
CA ALA A 226 8.21 -1.13 -0.67
C ALA A 226 6.95 -1.21 0.20
N SER A 227 6.21 -0.10 0.31
CA SER A 227 4.84 -0.09 0.86
C SER A 227 3.89 -0.81 -0.10
N GLY A 228 2.87 -1.53 0.39
CA GLY A 228 1.89 -2.23 -0.46
C GLY A 228 2.47 -3.34 -1.35
N GLY A 229 3.76 -3.67 -1.20
CA GLY A 229 4.41 -4.77 -1.90
C GLY A 229 4.47 -4.55 -3.41
N LEU A 230 4.01 -5.53 -4.18
CA LEU A 230 3.92 -5.43 -5.65
C LEU A 230 2.64 -4.71 -6.12
N GLN A 231 1.84 -4.14 -5.21
CA GLN A 231 0.66 -3.33 -5.53
C GLN A 231 0.78 -1.88 -5.01
N GLY A 232 1.92 -1.51 -4.41
CA GLY A 232 2.21 -0.13 -4.03
C GLY A 232 3.01 0.63 -5.08
N ASN A 233 3.07 1.96 -4.93
CA ASN A 233 3.70 2.89 -5.89
C ASN A 233 5.01 3.51 -5.40
N ALA A 234 5.64 2.97 -4.35
CA ALA A 234 6.79 3.56 -3.68
C ALA A 234 7.82 2.50 -3.28
N PHE A 235 9.05 2.63 -3.81
CA PHE A 235 10.14 1.68 -3.69
C PHE A 235 11.44 2.40 -3.32
N MET A 236 12.21 1.83 -2.40
CA MET A 236 13.57 2.30 -2.07
C MET A 236 14.51 1.10 -1.97
N ASN A 237 15.71 1.22 -2.53
CA ASN A 237 16.72 0.15 -2.47
C ASN A 237 17.89 0.46 -1.52
N SER A 238 18.73 -0.55 -1.27
CA SER A 238 19.91 -0.50 -0.39
C SER A 238 21.07 0.41 -0.87
N LYS A 239 20.87 1.20 -1.92
CA LYS A 239 21.78 2.26 -2.41
C LYS A 239 21.22 3.66 -2.19
N GLY A 240 19.98 3.78 -1.71
CA GLY A 240 19.25 5.05 -1.65
C GLY A 240 18.66 5.48 -2.99
N LEU A 241 18.51 4.57 -3.96
CA LEU A 241 17.67 4.80 -5.13
C LEU A 241 16.20 4.70 -4.69
N VAL A 242 15.44 5.76 -4.93
CA VAL A 242 13.99 5.84 -4.74
C VAL A 242 13.32 5.83 -6.12
N ILE A 243 12.27 5.02 -6.26
CA ILE A 243 11.36 5.05 -7.40
C ILE A 243 9.94 5.19 -6.84
N THR A 244 9.26 6.28 -7.22
CA THR A 244 7.87 6.56 -6.83
C THR A 244 7.03 6.91 -8.06
N TYR A 245 5.73 6.63 -8.00
CA TYR A 245 4.88 6.67 -9.17
C TYR A 245 3.50 7.31 -8.91
N ALA A 246 3.05 8.13 -9.86
CA ALA A 246 1.69 8.63 -9.94
C ALA A 246 1.12 8.41 -11.34
N GLY A 247 -0.14 7.99 -11.46
CA GLY A 247 -0.80 7.86 -12.78
C GLY A 247 -0.97 9.20 -13.48
N ALA A 248 -1.23 9.20 -14.78
CA ALA A 248 -1.54 10.41 -15.56
C ALA A 248 -2.61 10.07 -16.62
N PRO A 249 -3.17 11.04 -17.36
CA PRO A 249 -4.32 10.80 -18.23
C PRO A 249 -3.93 9.89 -19.38
N THR A 250 -4.67 8.79 -19.55
CA THR A 250 -4.63 7.94 -20.74
C THR A 250 -5.39 8.61 -21.89
N ALA A 251 -4.95 9.81 -22.29
CA ALA A 251 -5.36 10.37 -23.56
C ALA A 251 -4.76 9.52 -24.68
N SER A 252 -5.57 9.16 -25.68
CA SER A 252 -5.14 8.38 -26.85
C SER A 252 -3.84 8.92 -27.46
N PRO A 253 -3.07 8.08 -28.18
CA PRO A 253 -1.86 8.52 -28.86
C PRO A 253 -2.15 9.77 -29.69
N SER A 254 -1.25 10.75 -29.65
CA SER A 254 -1.39 11.97 -30.45
C SER A 254 -1.59 11.60 -31.92
N GLU A 255 -2.41 12.37 -32.64
CA GLU A 255 -2.83 12.04 -34.01
C GLU A 255 -1.61 11.78 -34.92
N GLY A 256 -1.36 10.50 -35.24
CA GLY A 256 -0.20 10.04 -36.03
C GLY A 256 0.93 9.34 -35.25
N ALA A 257 0.82 9.14 -33.93
CA ALA A 257 1.71 8.26 -33.19
C ALA A 257 1.51 6.78 -33.59
N GLU A 258 2.60 6.03 -33.75
CA GLU A 258 2.52 4.62 -34.11
C GLU A 258 1.96 3.79 -32.94
N VAL A 259 0.78 3.19 -33.17
CA VAL A 259 0.24 2.11 -32.35
C VAL A 259 1.17 0.92 -32.47
N ILE A 260 1.88 0.61 -31.39
CA ILE A 260 2.64 -0.64 -31.26
C ILE A 260 1.62 -1.74 -30.93
N ASP A 261 1.57 -2.78 -31.76
CA ASP A 261 0.82 -4.01 -31.49
C ASP A 261 1.51 -4.78 -30.36
N ARG A 262 1.22 -4.36 -29.12
CA ARG A 262 1.76 -4.92 -27.88
C ARG A 262 1.10 -6.28 -27.60
N GLU A 263 1.45 -7.30 -28.39
CA GLU A 263 0.89 -8.67 -28.34
C GLU A 263 1.19 -9.46 -27.02
N GLY A 264 1.11 -8.82 -25.85
CA GLY A 264 1.39 -9.43 -24.55
C GLY A 264 2.88 -9.50 -24.20
N THR A 265 3.68 -8.50 -24.58
CA THR A 265 5.14 -8.48 -24.37
C THR A 265 5.59 -7.40 -23.38
N PHE A 266 4.81 -7.15 -22.33
CA PHE A 266 4.99 -6.01 -21.42
C PHE A 266 5.15 -6.45 -19.98
N LEU A 267 5.92 -5.69 -19.20
CA LEU A 267 5.90 -5.75 -17.73
C LEU A 267 4.77 -4.87 -17.16
N ASP A 268 4.18 -5.31 -16.05
CA ASP A 268 3.33 -4.45 -15.20
C ASP A 268 4.15 -3.33 -14.56
N THR A 269 3.53 -2.17 -14.35
CA THR A 269 4.12 -0.97 -13.75
C THR A 269 4.84 -1.19 -12.44
N LEU A 270 4.13 -1.71 -11.45
CA LEU A 270 4.58 -1.72 -10.07
C LEU A 270 5.62 -2.84 -9.90
N PHE A 271 5.43 -3.94 -10.64
CA PHE A 271 6.46 -4.95 -10.82
C PHE A 271 7.73 -4.39 -11.48
N ALA A 272 7.61 -3.60 -12.55
CA ALA A 272 8.75 -3.00 -13.26
C ALA A 272 9.57 -2.04 -12.38
N TYR A 273 8.91 -1.26 -11.51
CA TYR A 273 9.60 -0.37 -10.55
C TYR A 273 10.36 -1.17 -9.48
N TRP A 274 9.75 -2.21 -8.91
CA TRP A 274 10.46 -3.13 -8.00
C TRP A 274 11.64 -3.83 -8.70
N TYR A 275 11.44 -4.33 -9.92
CA TYR A 275 12.47 -5.00 -10.71
C TYR A 275 13.65 -4.07 -10.99
N THR A 276 13.37 -2.83 -11.41
CA THR A 276 14.37 -1.77 -11.62
C THR A 276 15.12 -1.44 -10.33
N ALA A 277 14.42 -1.18 -9.24
CA ALA A 277 15.02 -0.91 -7.92
C ALA A 277 15.91 -2.08 -7.44
N THR A 278 15.58 -3.31 -7.83
CA THR A 278 16.38 -4.51 -7.52
C THR A 278 17.65 -4.61 -8.38
N LYS A 279 17.66 -4.04 -9.60
CA LYS A 279 18.74 -4.19 -10.60
C LYS A 279 19.72 -3.01 -10.66
N CYS A 280 19.23 -1.79 -10.43
CA CYS A 280 19.98 -0.55 -10.64
C CYS A 280 20.59 -0.01 -9.33
N ASP A 281 21.80 0.54 -9.42
CA ASP A 281 22.51 1.15 -8.29
C ASP A 281 22.28 2.67 -8.18
N SER A 282 21.75 3.30 -9.23
CA SER A 282 21.60 4.77 -9.35
C SER A 282 20.36 5.18 -10.15
N ALA A 283 19.97 6.45 -10.04
CA ALA A 283 18.86 7.03 -10.78
C ALA A 283 19.13 7.06 -12.29
N ASP A 284 20.37 7.31 -12.72
CA ASP A 284 20.77 7.28 -14.14
C ASP A 284 20.56 5.89 -14.76
N GLU A 285 20.97 4.82 -14.05
CA GLU A 285 20.77 3.44 -14.49
C GLU A 285 19.28 3.06 -14.50
N ALA A 286 18.55 3.51 -13.48
CA ALA A 286 17.12 3.27 -13.37
C ALA A 286 16.35 3.95 -14.50
N VAL A 287 16.55 5.26 -14.74
CA VAL A 287 15.92 5.99 -15.86
C VAL A 287 16.24 5.35 -17.20
N LYS A 288 17.48 4.89 -17.41
CA LYS A 288 17.87 4.19 -18.64
C LYS A 288 17.09 2.88 -18.81
N MET A 289 17.04 2.03 -17.77
CA MET A 289 16.21 0.82 -17.80
C MET A 289 14.73 1.19 -18.03
N LEU A 290 14.24 2.24 -17.35
CA LEU A 290 12.85 2.68 -17.39
C LEU A 290 12.40 3.31 -18.73
N THR A 291 13.33 3.58 -19.63
CA THR A 291 13.07 4.19 -20.95
C THR A 291 13.51 3.32 -22.13
N GLU A 292 14.24 2.23 -21.87
CA GLU A 292 14.65 1.21 -22.86
C GLU A 292 13.84 -0.08 -22.77
N THR A 293 13.14 -0.35 -21.65
CA THR A 293 12.26 -1.52 -21.50
C THR A 293 10.83 -1.22 -21.96
N GLU A 294 10.21 -2.12 -22.72
CA GLU A 294 8.81 -2.01 -23.10
C GLU A 294 7.87 -2.39 -21.94
N TRP A 295 7.02 -1.45 -21.53
CA TRP A 295 5.93 -1.71 -20.58
C TRP A 295 4.71 -0.84 -20.83
N ILE A 296 3.63 -1.19 -20.14
CA ILE A 296 2.33 -0.55 -20.28
C ILE A 296 2.07 0.36 -19.08
N HIS A 297 2.28 1.66 -19.26
CA HIS A 297 1.49 2.70 -18.57
C HIS A 297 1.68 4.09 -19.16
N THR A 298 0.84 4.99 -18.66
CA THR A 298 0.90 6.44 -18.81
C THR A 298 0.89 7.09 -17.42
N GLY A 299 1.89 7.91 -17.09
CA GLY A 299 2.13 8.35 -15.72
C GLY A 299 3.42 9.15 -15.50
N ASN A 300 3.60 9.56 -14.25
CA ASN A 300 4.75 10.31 -13.74
C ASN A 300 5.60 9.39 -12.84
N ILE A 301 6.78 9.00 -13.31
CA ILE A 301 7.72 8.13 -12.58
C ILE A 301 8.86 8.99 -12.04
N ASN A 302 8.88 9.22 -10.73
CA ASN A 302 9.93 9.96 -10.05
C ASN A 302 11.05 8.99 -9.63
N VAL A 303 12.28 9.32 -10.03
CA VAL A 303 13.45 8.45 -9.87
C VAL A 303 14.59 9.30 -9.32
N SER A 304 15.09 8.98 -8.14
CA SER A 304 16.06 9.82 -7.43
C SER A 304 17.07 9.01 -6.62
N ASP A 305 18.28 9.53 -6.41
CA ASP A 305 19.35 8.84 -5.66
C ASP A 305 20.18 9.76 -4.74
N ASN A 306 20.91 9.14 -3.81
CA ASN A 306 21.76 9.82 -2.82
C ASN A 306 22.95 10.61 -3.41
N ASN A 307 23.17 10.62 -4.73
CA ASN A 307 24.16 11.47 -5.38
C ASN A 307 23.57 12.84 -5.79
N GLY A 308 22.28 13.11 -5.49
CA GLY A 308 21.57 14.30 -5.92
C GLY A 308 21.08 14.21 -7.37
N ASN A 309 21.07 13.02 -7.97
CA ASN A 309 20.41 12.80 -9.24
C ASN A 309 18.91 12.63 -8.98
N ALA A 310 18.07 13.42 -9.66
CA ALA A 310 16.63 13.26 -9.61
C ALA A 310 16.01 13.54 -10.98
N TYR A 311 15.02 12.74 -11.32
CA TYR A 311 14.39 12.68 -12.62
C TYR A 311 12.90 12.45 -12.47
N LEU A 312 12.13 12.99 -13.41
CA LEU A 312 10.72 12.70 -13.56
C LEU A 312 10.46 12.26 -14.99
N ILE A 313 10.17 10.98 -15.18
CA ILE A 313 9.79 10.40 -16.46
C ILE A 313 8.29 10.62 -16.61
N GLU A 314 7.92 11.52 -17.49
CA GLU A 314 6.55 11.66 -17.99
C GLU A 314 6.37 10.65 -19.11
N GLN A 315 5.63 9.58 -18.86
CA GLN A 315 5.32 8.55 -19.83
C GLN A 315 3.90 8.78 -20.36
N LYS A 316 3.73 8.84 -21.68
CA LYS A 316 2.44 8.77 -22.36
C LYS A 316 2.48 7.71 -23.46
N ASP A 317 1.85 6.57 -23.18
CA ASP A 317 1.83 5.34 -23.98
C ASP A 317 3.22 4.79 -24.32
N ASN A 318 3.80 5.18 -25.45
CA ASN A 318 5.15 4.81 -25.90
C ASN A 318 6.10 6.02 -26.01
N ALA A 319 5.59 7.23 -25.86
CA ALA A 319 6.38 8.45 -25.80
C ALA A 319 6.73 8.76 -24.34
N TYR A 320 7.90 9.36 -24.12
CA TYR A 320 8.28 9.87 -22.81
C TYR A 320 9.07 11.17 -22.92
N VAL A 321 9.03 11.94 -21.85
CA VAL A 321 9.91 13.08 -21.59
C VAL A 321 10.57 12.86 -20.23
N VAL A 322 11.89 13.03 -20.16
CA VAL A 322 12.65 12.95 -18.91
C VAL A 322 12.99 14.36 -18.45
N ARG A 323 12.36 14.81 -17.37
CA ARG A 323 12.58 16.12 -16.75
C ARG A 323 13.55 16.03 -15.56
N LYS A 324 14.22 17.13 -15.25
CA LYS A 324 15.09 17.32 -14.09
C LYS A 324 14.63 18.52 -13.24
N ALA A 325 15.10 18.58 -12.00
CA ALA A 325 14.95 19.79 -11.20
C ALA A 325 15.59 20.99 -11.91
N GLY A 326 14.89 22.11 -11.93
CA GLY A 326 15.32 23.34 -12.59
C GLY A 326 14.75 23.55 -14.00
N ASP A 327 14.22 22.50 -14.65
CA ASP A 327 13.57 22.64 -15.96
C ASP A 327 12.32 23.55 -15.89
N TYR A 328 11.59 23.52 -14.76
CA TYR A 328 10.41 24.36 -14.49
C TYR A 328 10.59 25.26 -13.26
N GLY A 329 11.86 25.52 -12.87
CA GLY A 329 12.22 26.41 -11.77
C GLY A 329 12.33 25.75 -10.39
N GLU A 330 12.14 24.44 -10.28
CA GLU A 330 12.40 23.69 -9.05
C GLU A 330 13.89 23.80 -8.63
N THR A 331 14.19 23.69 -7.34
CA THR A 331 15.58 23.73 -6.82
C THR A 331 15.70 22.75 -5.69
N ASP A 332 16.44 21.65 -5.93
CA ASP A 332 16.58 20.50 -5.04
C ASP A 332 15.27 19.78 -4.64
N TYR A 333 14.27 19.79 -5.52
CA TYR A 333 13.08 18.92 -5.44
C TYR A 333 12.50 18.60 -6.82
N LEU A 334 11.67 17.56 -6.88
CA LEU A 334 10.73 17.26 -7.96
C LEU A 334 9.41 16.76 -7.37
N ILE A 335 8.29 17.31 -7.85
CA ILE A 335 6.93 16.91 -7.44
C ILE A 335 6.12 16.55 -8.68
N ALA A 336 5.32 15.49 -8.59
CA ALA A 336 4.32 15.14 -9.58
C ALA A 336 3.02 14.70 -8.92
N ALA A 337 1.90 15.19 -9.44
CA ALA A 337 0.60 14.57 -9.21
C ALA A 337 0.24 13.77 -10.48
N ASN A 338 -0.98 13.91 -10.98
CA ASN A 338 -1.49 13.20 -12.16
C ASN A 338 -1.54 14.06 -13.42
N HIS A 339 -0.76 15.15 -13.47
CA HIS A 339 -0.66 16.01 -14.64
C HIS A 339 0.73 15.91 -15.26
N PHE A 340 0.80 16.13 -16.56
CA PHE A 340 2.06 16.39 -17.24
C PHE A 340 2.40 17.89 -17.16
N LYS A 341 3.68 18.21 -16.95
CA LYS A 341 4.22 19.57 -17.12
C LYS A 341 4.70 19.83 -18.55
N ASP A 342 5.05 18.81 -19.33
CA ASP A 342 5.41 18.99 -20.74
C ASP A 342 4.28 19.63 -21.54
N GLU A 343 4.60 20.71 -22.28
CA GLU A 343 3.64 21.53 -23.01
C GLU A 343 2.84 20.76 -24.08
N LEU A 344 3.34 19.61 -24.55
CA LEU A 344 2.64 18.77 -25.53
C LEU A 344 1.46 18.00 -24.93
N TRP A 345 1.46 17.71 -23.62
CA TRP A 345 0.46 16.86 -22.94
C TRP A 345 -0.22 17.52 -21.74
N MET A 346 0.24 18.70 -21.33
CA MET A 346 -0.33 19.44 -20.20
C MET A 346 -1.82 19.77 -20.39
N ASN A 347 -2.28 20.05 -21.61
CA ASN A 347 -3.71 20.31 -21.87
C ASN A 347 -4.59 19.08 -21.59
N ASP A 348 -4.16 17.89 -22.03
CA ASP A 348 -4.85 16.61 -21.74
C ASP A 348 -4.99 16.38 -20.22
N SER A 349 -4.05 16.91 -19.45
CA SER A 349 -4.05 16.83 -17.99
C SER A 349 -5.04 17.77 -17.32
N TYR A 350 -5.19 18.99 -17.81
CA TYR A 350 -6.20 19.92 -17.31
C TYR A 350 -7.63 19.48 -17.64
N GLU A 351 -7.85 18.83 -18.78
CA GLU A 351 -9.16 18.31 -19.17
C GLU A 351 -9.55 17.06 -18.35
N ALA A 352 -8.58 16.17 -18.04
CA ALA A 352 -8.86 14.93 -17.31
C ALA A 352 -8.81 15.07 -15.78
N TYR A 353 -7.83 15.79 -15.23
CA TYR A 353 -7.55 15.87 -13.79
C TYR A 353 -7.31 17.33 -13.34
N PRO A 354 -8.35 18.19 -13.31
CA PRO A 354 -8.22 19.60 -12.93
C PRO A 354 -7.70 19.80 -11.48
N ASP A 355 -7.89 18.79 -10.63
CA ASP A 355 -7.48 18.79 -9.22
C ASP A 355 -5.99 18.47 -8.99
N SER A 356 -5.29 18.00 -10.04
CA SER A 356 -3.92 17.51 -9.97
C SER A 356 -2.88 18.62 -9.74
N VAL A 357 -3.08 19.79 -10.33
CA VAL A 357 -2.19 20.94 -10.15
C VAL A 357 -2.31 21.54 -8.74
N PRO A 358 -3.52 21.80 -8.19
CA PRO A 358 -3.72 22.17 -6.78
C PRO A 358 -3.00 21.25 -5.79
N ARG A 359 -3.05 19.92 -5.98
CA ARG A 359 -2.34 18.97 -5.10
C ARG A 359 -0.83 19.18 -5.12
N ALA A 360 -0.22 19.22 -6.30
CA ALA A 360 1.23 19.46 -6.43
C ALA A 360 1.65 20.82 -5.85
N ASN A 361 0.89 21.88 -6.14
CA ASN A 361 1.10 23.23 -5.61
C ASN A 361 1.02 23.26 -4.07
N THR A 362 0.16 22.43 -3.46
CA THR A 362 0.02 22.33 -2.00
C THR A 362 1.27 21.80 -1.34
N LEU A 363 1.80 20.67 -1.84
CA LEU A 363 3.03 20.08 -1.32
C LEU A 363 4.23 21.01 -1.54
N GLU A 364 4.35 21.60 -2.74
CA GLU A 364 5.39 22.57 -3.07
C GLU A 364 5.34 23.77 -2.11
N LYS A 365 4.14 24.31 -1.86
CA LYS A 365 3.96 25.46 -0.96
C LYS A 365 4.37 25.15 0.48
N ILE A 366 4.08 23.95 0.97
CA ILE A 366 4.48 23.48 2.31
C ILE A 366 6.00 23.35 2.40
N MET A 367 6.64 22.71 1.43
CA MET A 367 8.11 22.58 1.39
C MET A 367 8.80 23.95 1.31
N GLN A 368 8.27 24.87 0.51
CA GLN A 368 8.79 26.24 0.41
C GLN A 368 8.62 27.07 1.71
N ASP A 369 7.58 26.81 2.52
CA ASP A 369 7.40 27.49 3.82
C ASP A 369 8.41 27.02 4.88
N GLU A 370 8.88 25.76 4.81
CA GLU A 370 9.97 25.25 5.68
C GLU A 370 11.37 25.77 5.27
N GLY A 371 11.51 26.33 4.07
CA GLY A 371 12.65 27.16 3.66
C GLY A 371 14.03 26.52 3.80
N GLY A 372 14.16 25.24 3.43
CA GLY A 372 15.39 24.45 3.60
C GLY A 372 15.41 23.54 4.84
N SER A 373 14.28 23.42 5.54
CA SER A 373 14.11 22.57 6.73
C SER A 373 13.17 21.39 6.50
N VAL A 374 12.98 20.95 5.25
CA VAL A 374 12.06 19.84 4.92
C VAL A 374 12.57 18.54 5.56
N THR A 375 11.73 17.91 6.40
CA THR A 375 11.99 16.60 7.02
C THR A 375 11.00 15.54 6.51
N PRO A 376 11.18 14.25 6.86
CA PRO A 376 10.17 13.22 6.57
C PRO A 376 8.77 13.57 7.10
N LEU A 377 8.66 14.30 8.23
CA LEU A 377 7.39 14.80 8.76
C LEU A 377 6.78 15.90 7.87
N THR A 378 7.60 16.80 7.31
CA THR A 378 7.14 17.81 6.33
C THR A 378 6.49 17.14 5.12
N LEU A 379 7.14 16.11 4.56
CA LEU A 379 6.58 15.36 3.42
C LEU A 379 5.31 14.59 3.80
N ALA A 380 5.25 13.97 4.99
CA ALA A 380 4.06 13.29 5.49
C ALA A 380 2.85 14.22 5.65
N ASN A 381 3.08 15.44 6.15
CA ASN A 381 2.06 16.49 6.30
C ASN A 381 1.64 17.10 4.94
N GLY A 382 2.57 17.18 3.99
CA GLY A 382 2.32 17.71 2.66
C GLY A 382 1.53 16.74 1.77
N LEU A 383 1.99 15.48 1.66
CA LEU A 383 1.27 14.40 0.95
C LEU A 383 -0.07 14.04 1.61
N GLY A 384 -0.24 14.43 2.89
CA GLY A 384 -1.44 14.21 3.70
C GLY A 384 -2.30 15.43 3.94
N SER A 385 -2.08 16.53 3.23
CA SER A 385 -2.85 17.74 3.51
C SER A 385 -4.30 17.54 3.06
N ILE A 386 -5.24 17.78 3.99
CA ILE A 386 -6.69 17.96 3.72
C ILE A 386 -7.03 19.39 3.28
N ARG A 387 -6.05 20.30 3.39
CA ARG A 387 -6.08 21.68 2.89
C ARG A 387 -5.45 21.70 1.51
N TYR A 388 -5.74 22.71 0.71
CA TYR A 388 -5.05 22.91 -0.58
C TYR A 388 -4.65 24.35 -0.83
N TYR A 389 -3.64 24.50 -1.68
CA TYR A 389 -3.13 25.78 -2.15
C TYR A 389 -3.31 25.91 -3.66
N ASP A 390 -4.16 26.84 -4.09
CA ASP A 390 -4.42 27.12 -5.50
C ASP A 390 -4.65 28.61 -5.75
N GLU A 391 -4.35 29.09 -6.96
CA GLU A 391 -4.40 30.50 -7.37
C GLU A 391 -3.83 31.50 -6.34
N GLY A 392 -2.75 31.11 -5.65
CA GLY A 392 -2.10 31.93 -4.63
C GLY A 392 -2.82 32.01 -3.28
N LYS A 393 -3.74 31.09 -2.97
CA LYS A 393 -4.58 31.10 -1.76
C LYS A 393 -4.66 29.72 -1.12
N TRP A 394 -4.78 29.72 0.20
CA TRP A 394 -5.13 28.52 0.98
C TRP A 394 -6.65 28.35 1.06
N SER A 395 -7.10 27.11 0.87
CA SER A 395 -8.47 26.63 1.10
C SER A 395 -8.44 25.56 2.19
N GLU A 396 -9.42 25.60 3.10
CA GLU A 396 -9.40 24.80 4.34
C GLU A 396 -10.08 23.42 4.23
N GLU A 397 -11.01 23.22 3.28
CA GLU A 397 -11.70 21.93 3.07
C GLU A 397 -12.03 21.70 1.58
N ASN A 398 -12.05 20.44 1.14
CA ASN A 398 -12.54 20.01 -0.18
C ASN A 398 -14.08 20.03 -0.32
N TRP A 399 -14.84 20.22 0.78
CA TRP A 399 -16.25 19.82 0.83
C TRP A 399 -17.25 20.98 0.65
N ASP A 400 -17.33 21.58 -0.54
CA ASP A 400 -18.55 22.30 -0.96
C ASP A 400 -18.73 22.38 -2.50
N TYR A 401 -19.98 22.60 -2.92
CA TYR A 401 -20.47 22.82 -4.29
C TYR A 401 -20.68 21.61 -5.22
N GLY A 402 -21.77 20.88 -4.95
CA GLY A 402 -22.73 20.55 -6.04
C GLY A 402 -22.75 19.12 -6.55
N GLY A 403 -21.71 18.32 -6.31
CA GLY A 403 -21.73 16.88 -6.49
C GLY A 403 -20.44 16.28 -7.06
N PHE A 404 -19.82 15.39 -6.27
CA PHE A 404 -18.84 14.33 -6.59
C PHE A 404 -17.50 14.70 -7.31
N TYR A 405 -16.45 13.94 -6.95
CA TYR A 405 -15.18 13.76 -7.69
C TYR A 405 -14.25 14.99 -7.91
N GLN A 406 -13.77 15.66 -6.85
CA GLN A 406 -12.68 16.65 -7.00
C GLN A 406 -11.68 16.63 -5.81
N PHE A 407 -10.51 16.05 -6.01
CA PHE A 407 -9.45 15.88 -5.00
C PHE A 407 -8.45 17.05 -5.03
N HIS A 408 -8.89 18.26 -4.64
CA HIS A 408 -8.00 19.43 -4.67
C HIS A 408 -6.90 19.35 -3.59
N SER A 409 -7.18 18.71 -2.46
CA SER A 409 -6.20 18.43 -1.41
C SER A 409 -5.35 17.19 -1.70
N PRO A 410 -4.05 17.18 -1.34
CA PRO A 410 -3.17 16.02 -1.44
C PRO A 410 -3.76 14.71 -0.93
N GLU A 411 -4.38 14.71 0.25
CA GLU A 411 -5.00 13.52 0.83
C GLU A 411 -6.34 13.19 0.15
N GLY A 412 -6.49 11.94 -0.26
CA GLY A 412 -7.65 11.42 -0.97
C GLY A 412 -8.83 11.09 -0.05
N ASP A 413 -9.91 11.89 -0.11
CA ASP A 413 -11.12 11.75 0.72
C ASP A 413 -12.43 11.78 -0.09
N ASP A 414 -12.58 10.88 -1.07
CA ASP A 414 -13.88 10.56 -1.70
C ASP A 414 -14.58 9.40 -0.95
N ILE A 415 -15.82 9.09 -1.30
CA ILE A 415 -16.61 7.99 -0.74
C ILE A 415 -16.03 6.62 -1.12
N GLU A 416 -15.58 6.44 -2.36
CA GLU A 416 -15.09 5.14 -2.85
C GLU A 416 -13.57 5.13 -3.08
N PHE A 417 -12.97 6.28 -3.41
CA PHE A 417 -11.56 6.40 -3.78
C PHE A 417 -10.79 7.24 -2.75
N LYS A 418 -9.77 6.66 -2.12
CA LYS A 418 -9.09 7.23 -0.95
C LYS A 418 -7.59 6.95 -0.96
N THR A 419 -6.82 7.71 -0.20
CA THR A 419 -5.44 7.35 0.13
C THR A 419 -5.41 6.03 0.91
N ILE A 420 -4.87 4.97 0.28
CA ILE A 420 -4.73 3.63 0.89
C ILE A 420 -3.33 3.40 1.48
N PHE A 421 -2.32 4.10 0.97
CA PHE A 421 -0.98 4.15 1.56
C PHE A 421 -0.40 5.56 1.43
N ARG A 422 0.33 6.00 2.47
CA ARG A 422 1.23 7.15 2.40
C ARG A 422 2.62 6.72 2.86
N THR A 423 3.62 6.96 2.02
CA THR A 423 4.95 6.40 2.16
C THR A 423 5.99 7.49 2.02
N ILE A 424 6.85 7.62 3.03
CA ILE A 424 8.00 8.52 3.04
C ILE A 424 9.26 7.68 3.16
N PHE A 425 10.30 8.04 2.42
CA PHE A 425 11.64 7.49 2.53
C PHE A 425 12.60 8.58 2.98
N ASP A 426 13.43 8.28 3.98
CA ASP A 426 14.76 8.86 4.08
C ASP A 426 15.74 7.87 3.44
N ALA A 427 16.20 8.19 2.23
CA ALA A 427 17.10 7.34 1.47
C ALA A 427 18.55 7.44 1.94
N THR A 428 18.89 8.44 2.74
CA THR A 428 20.21 8.62 3.37
C THR A 428 20.42 7.57 4.46
N ASP A 429 19.42 7.45 5.35
CA ASP A 429 19.43 6.50 6.48
C ASP A 429 18.72 5.17 6.17
N LEU A 430 18.19 5.02 4.95
CA LEU A 430 17.45 3.85 4.46
C LEU A 430 16.20 3.53 5.30
N GLU A 431 15.48 4.56 5.72
CA GLU A 431 14.27 4.45 6.54
C GLU A 431 13.01 4.63 5.69
N MET A 432 12.03 3.74 5.85
CA MET A 432 10.67 3.91 5.33
C MET A 432 9.71 4.21 6.47
N TYR A 433 8.94 5.29 6.33
CA TYR A 433 7.77 5.58 7.15
C TYR A 433 6.53 5.27 6.33
N VAL A 434 5.64 4.40 6.84
CA VAL A 434 4.40 4.01 6.13
C VAL A 434 3.16 4.12 7.02
N LEU A 435 2.19 4.88 6.52
CA LEU A 435 0.81 4.94 7.00
C LEU A 435 -0.07 4.15 6.02
N ARG A 436 -0.97 3.32 6.55
CA ARG A 436 -1.99 2.58 5.79
C ARG A 436 -3.34 3.23 6.06
N GLY A 437 -4.08 3.54 5.00
CA GLY A 437 -5.29 4.34 5.03
C GLY A 437 -5.02 5.85 5.10
N HIS A 438 -5.94 6.58 5.72
CA HIS A 438 -5.92 8.03 5.90
C HIS A 438 -5.37 8.40 7.29
N ASP A 439 -4.78 9.59 7.44
CA ASP A 439 -4.39 10.15 8.75
C ASP A 439 -5.54 10.68 9.61
N GLU A 440 -6.79 10.67 9.14
CA GLU A 440 -7.97 10.83 9.99
C GLU A 440 -8.59 9.45 10.30
N LYS A 441 -8.45 9.01 11.55
CA LYS A 441 -8.95 7.72 12.11
C LYS A 441 -10.41 7.40 11.76
N PHE A 442 -11.23 8.41 11.47
CA PHE A 442 -12.66 8.26 11.18
C PHE A 442 -13.05 8.48 9.70
N ARG A 443 -12.10 8.84 8.82
CA ARG A 443 -12.33 8.95 7.36
C ARG A 443 -11.76 7.79 6.56
N SER A 444 -10.80 7.06 7.13
CA SER A 444 -10.34 5.79 6.55
C SER A 444 -11.31 4.66 6.84
N ASP A 445 -11.72 3.95 5.78
CA ASP A 445 -12.39 2.65 5.81
C ASP A 445 -11.42 1.48 5.55
N VAL A 446 -10.14 1.77 5.28
CA VAL A 446 -9.07 0.77 5.11
C VAL A 446 -8.89 -0.02 6.41
N PRO A 447 -9.08 -1.36 6.41
CA PRO A 447 -8.99 -2.16 7.62
C PRO A 447 -7.63 -2.03 8.33
N TYR A 448 -7.68 -1.97 9.66
CA TYR A 448 -6.52 -1.89 10.55
C TYR A 448 -5.67 -0.60 10.44
N GLY A 449 -6.06 0.36 9.60
CA GLY A 449 -5.48 1.70 9.59
C GLY A 449 -5.69 2.39 10.93
N THR A 450 -4.61 2.71 11.64
CA THR A 450 -4.67 3.43 12.93
C THR A 450 -4.43 4.94 12.77
N ALA A 451 -4.39 5.45 11.53
CA ALA A 451 -4.00 6.83 11.22
C ALA A 451 -2.62 7.24 11.78
N ASN A 452 -1.69 6.29 11.92
CA ASN A 452 -0.34 6.54 12.45
C ASN A 452 0.72 5.88 11.54
N TYR A 453 1.87 6.53 11.38
CA TYR A 453 3.03 5.93 10.69
C TYR A 453 3.69 4.84 11.55
N CYS A 454 4.27 3.84 10.90
CA CYS A 454 5.35 3.04 11.48
C CYS A 454 6.64 3.26 10.69
N LYS A 455 7.79 3.08 11.35
CA LYS A 455 9.12 3.17 10.77
C LYS A 455 9.71 1.78 10.56
N LEU A 456 10.36 1.57 9.42
CA LEU A 456 11.11 0.37 9.05
C LEU A 456 12.45 0.76 8.39
N THR A 457 13.57 0.48 9.04
CA THR A 457 14.93 0.69 8.50
C THR A 457 15.38 -0.53 7.67
N LEU A 458 15.73 -0.34 6.40
CA LEU A 458 16.20 -1.42 5.52
C LEU A 458 17.59 -1.89 5.93
N GLY A 459 17.66 -3.08 6.52
CA GLY A 459 18.90 -3.75 6.88
C GLY A 459 19.64 -4.38 5.69
N LYS A 460 20.79 -4.99 5.99
CA LYS A 460 21.54 -5.83 5.03
C LYS A 460 20.93 -7.23 4.83
N ASP A 461 20.02 -7.62 5.73
CA ASP A 461 19.33 -8.90 5.77
C ASP A 461 18.02 -8.80 6.59
N MET A 462 17.18 -9.83 6.50
CA MET A 462 15.90 -9.91 7.23
C MET A 462 16.10 -9.80 8.76
N GLN A 463 17.19 -10.36 9.28
CA GLN A 463 17.51 -10.35 10.72
C GLN A 463 17.79 -8.93 11.23
N THR A 464 18.60 -8.15 10.52
CA THR A 464 18.94 -6.77 10.87
C THR A 464 17.75 -5.84 10.74
N THR A 465 16.94 -5.98 9.69
CA THR A 465 15.69 -5.21 9.50
C THR A 465 14.71 -5.46 10.64
N ASN A 466 14.39 -6.73 10.91
CA ASN A 466 13.50 -7.12 12.00
C ASN A 466 14.03 -6.66 13.37
N LYS A 467 15.35 -6.63 13.56
CA LYS A 467 15.97 -6.12 14.80
C LYS A 467 15.87 -4.60 14.93
N SER A 468 15.91 -3.84 13.84
CA SER A 468 15.64 -2.40 13.84
C SER A 468 14.18 -2.17 14.27
N ALA A 469 13.24 -2.82 13.59
CA ALA A 469 11.81 -2.73 13.92
C ALA A 469 11.49 -3.11 15.38
N GLU A 470 12.11 -4.16 15.94
CA GLU A 470 11.98 -4.51 17.37
C GLU A 470 12.47 -3.36 18.28
N THR A 471 13.57 -2.71 17.89
CA THR A 471 14.19 -1.62 18.67
C THR A 471 13.29 -0.38 18.64
N ASP A 472 12.82 0.02 17.47
CA ASP A 472 11.89 1.14 17.29
C ASP A 472 10.56 0.90 18.04
N ALA A 473 10.00 -0.31 17.94
CA ALA A 473 8.79 -0.70 18.67
C ALA A 473 8.96 -0.60 20.20
N ARG A 474 10.10 -1.05 20.73
CA ARG A 474 10.41 -0.92 22.18
C ARG A 474 10.61 0.53 22.60
N ILE A 475 11.19 1.37 21.74
CA ILE A 475 11.33 2.82 21.99
C ILE A 475 9.96 3.48 22.00
N ALA A 476 9.10 3.20 21.01
CA ALA A 476 7.75 3.72 20.93
C ALA A 476 6.91 3.37 22.18
N VAL A 477 6.86 2.09 22.57
CA VAL A 477 6.14 1.65 23.79
C VAL A 477 6.71 2.31 25.05
N ARG A 478 8.04 2.45 25.16
CA ARG A 478 8.67 3.13 26.30
C ARG A 478 8.30 4.62 26.35
N ASN A 479 8.29 5.30 25.22
CA ASN A 479 7.95 6.72 25.13
C ASN A 479 6.47 6.94 25.45
N ALA A 480 5.58 6.12 24.88
CA ALA A 480 4.15 6.13 25.20
C ALA A 480 3.87 5.95 26.69
N GLY A 481 4.52 4.98 27.34
CA GLY A 481 4.42 4.79 28.79
C GLY A 481 4.98 5.97 29.61
N ALA A 482 5.97 6.70 29.08
CA ALA A 482 6.51 7.89 29.71
C ALA A 482 5.61 9.12 29.54
N GLU A 483 4.91 9.28 28.41
CA GLU A 483 3.90 10.32 28.20
C GLU A 483 2.67 10.07 29.07
N LEU A 484 2.12 8.85 29.04
CA LEU A 484 0.99 8.45 29.88
C LEU A 484 1.25 8.64 31.38
N TYR A 485 2.49 8.42 31.83
CA TYR A 485 2.87 8.65 33.23
C TYR A 485 2.88 10.13 33.67
N LYS A 486 2.90 11.09 32.72
CA LYS A 486 2.80 12.53 33.03
C LYS A 486 1.36 12.98 33.33
N ASN A 487 0.37 12.18 32.94
CA ASN A 487 -1.03 12.55 33.03
C ASN A 487 -1.60 12.16 34.40
N ASP A 488 -2.31 13.09 35.07
CA ASP A 488 -2.98 12.84 36.37
C ASP A 488 -4.07 11.75 36.28
N SER A 489 -4.58 11.49 35.07
CA SER A 489 -5.48 10.38 34.74
C SER A 489 -5.25 9.95 33.29
N VAL A 490 -5.25 8.65 33.05
CA VAL A 490 -5.29 8.04 31.70
C VAL A 490 -6.66 7.39 31.53
N ASP A 491 -7.29 7.56 30.38
CA ASP A 491 -8.56 6.92 30.04
C ASP A 491 -8.39 5.46 29.60
N ASP A 492 -9.51 4.74 29.50
CA ASP A 492 -9.52 3.32 29.20
C ASP A 492 -9.06 3.00 27.75
N GLU A 493 -9.32 3.88 26.76
CA GLU A 493 -8.93 3.68 25.35
C GLU A 493 -7.41 3.85 25.19
N SER A 494 -6.84 4.91 25.79
CA SER A 494 -5.38 5.10 25.89
C SER A 494 -4.69 3.91 26.58
N MET A 495 -5.25 3.40 27.68
CA MET A 495 -4.70 2.21 28.33
C MET A 495 -4.85 0.93 27.49
N GLU A 496 -5.93 0.76 26.74
CA GLU A 496 -6.12 -0.37 25.82
C GLU A 496 -5.06 -0.38 24.73
N TYR A 497 -4.86 0.74 24.01
CA TYR A 497 -3.82 0.85 22.98
C TYR A 497 -2.41 0.62 23.53
N TYR A 498 -2.08 1.14 24.72
CA TYR A 498 -0.78 0.89 25.34
C TYR A 498 -0.56 -0.61 25.63
N ASN A 499 -1.59 -1.31 26.11
CA ASN A 499 -1.51 -2.75 26.35
C ASN A 499 -1.38 -3.55 25.04
N MET A 500 -2.14 -3.19 23.99
CA MET A 500 -2.01 -3.77 22.66
C MET A 500 -0.59 -3.60 22.09
N ALA A 501 0.01 -2.42 22.29
CA ALA A 501 1.38 -2.14 21.86
C ALA A 501 2.41 -3.04 22.57
N ALA A 502 2.27 -3.22 23.90
CA ALA A 502 3.12 -4.09 24.68
C ALA A 502 2.95 -5.58 24.30
N GLU A 503 1.71 -6.04 24.07
CA GLU A 503 1.42 -7.41 23.61
C GLU A 503 2.00 -7.68 22.21
N ALA A 504 1.91 -6.71 21.30
CA ALA A 504 2.49 -6.81 19.97
C ALA A 504 4.03 -6.93 20.02
N VAL A 505 4.73 -6.18 20.88
CA VAL A 505 6.18 -6.38 21.11
C VAL A 505 6.48 -7.80 21.58
N HIS A 506 5.73 -8.32 22.56
CA HIS A 506 5.94 -9.69 23.05
C HIS A 506 5.68 -10.75 21.97
N THR A 507 4.65 -10.56 21.16
CA THR A 507 4.29 -11.45 20.05
C THR A 507 5.35 -11.44 18.95
N GLY A 508 5.85 -10.26 18.56
CA GLY A 508 6.96 -10.12 17.60
C GLY A 508 8.26 -10.77 18.09
N CYS A 509 8.55 -10.73 19.40
CA CYS A 509 9.71 -11.44 19.98
C CYS A 509 9.58 -12.97 19.88
N ASN A 510 8.36 -13.50 20.06
CA ASN A 510 8.10 -14.94 19.91
C ASN A 510 8.32 -15.38 18.45
N TYR A 511 7.76 -14.64 17.48
CA TYR A 511 7.98 -14.89 16.06
C TYR A 511 9.45 -14.74 15.66
N THR A 512 10.17 -13.74 16.19
CA THR A 512 11.62 -13.59 15.98
C THR A 512 12.40 -14.84 16.44
N THR A 513 12.04 -15.38 17.61
CA THR A 513 12.66 -16.61 18.14
C THR A 513 12.37 -17.82 17.25
N MET A 514 11.17 -17.91 16.68
CA MET A 514 10.80 -18.96 15.72
C MET A 514 11.56 -18.79 14.39
N ALA A 515 11.73 -17.56 13.91
CA ALA A 515 12.48 -17.22 12.70
C ALA A 515 13.97 -17.55 12.84
N ASP A 516 14.61 -17.19 13.95
CA ASP A 516 16.00 -17.56 14.24
C ASP A 516 16.18 -19.08 14.33
N CYS A 517 15.21 -19.79 14.91
CA CYS A 517 15.21 -21.26 14.97
C CYS A 517 15.09 -21.91 13.57
N ALA A 518 14.25 -21.37 12.69
CA ALA A 518 14.12 -21.81 11.31
C ALA A 518 15.40 -21.52 10.51
N ASN A 519 15.93 -20.30 10.61
CA ASN A 519 17.16 -19.88 9.94
C ASN A 519 18.37 -20.74 10.38
N ALA A 520 18.49 -21.03 11.68
CA ALA A 520 19.53 -21.90 12.22
C ALA A 520 19.43 -23.37 11.76
N LYS A 521 18.23 -23.83 11.35
CA LYS A 521 18.01 -25.14 10.69
C LYS A 521 18.27 -25.10 9.18
N GLY A 522 18.54 -23.93 8.59
CA GLY A 522 18.66 -23.72 7.15
C GLY A 522 17.32 -23.56 6.41
N ASP A 523 16.21 -23.49 7.14
CA ASP A 523 14.87 -23.31 6.58
C ASP A 523 14.59 -21.81 6.35
N LYS A 524 15.10 -21.31 5.22
CA LYS A 524 15.05 -19.88 4.86
C LYS A 524 13.64 -19.37 4.61
N GLU A 525 12.78 -20.21 4.05
CA GLU A 525 11.40 -19.88 3.74
C GLU A 525 10.59 -19.73 5.04
N GLN A 526 10.69 -20.72 5.93
CA GLN A 526 10.05 -20.65 7.24
C GLN A 526 10.60 -19.48 8.08
N ALA A 527 11.88 -19.13 7.92
CA ALA A 527 12.47 -17.95 8.54
C ALA A 527 11.89 -16.65 7.97
N ALA A 528 11.77 -16.51 6.64
CA ALA A 528 11.22 -15.32 6.00
C ALA A 528 9.78 -15.01 6.45
N ILE A 529 8.91 -16.04 6.47
CA ILE A 529 7.53 -15.93 6.97
C ILE A 529 7.52 -15.45 8.43
N MET A 530 8.35 -16.04 9.29
CA MET A 530 8.37 -15.71 10.72
C MET A 530 8.98 -14.34 11.01
N TYR A 531 9.97 -13.88 10.23
CA TYR A 531 10.42 -12.48 10.30
C TYR A 531 9.32 -11.52 9.82
N GLY A 532 8.54 -11.88 8.79
CA GLY A 532 7.44 -11.04 8.28
C GLY A 532 6.35 -10.84 9.34
N LEU A 533 5.92 -11.93 9.98
CA LEU A 533 5.01 -11.89 11.12
C LEU A 533 5.59 -11.10 12.30
N ALA A 534 6.88 -11.28 12.62
CA ALA A 534 7.55 -10.53 13.69
C ALA A 534 7.60 -9.01 13.40
N THR A 535 8.04 -8.62 12.21
CA THR A 535 8.15 -7.21 11.80
C THR A 535 6.77 -6.56 11.69
N SER A 536 5.74 -7.28 11.24
CA SER A 536 4.34 -6.82 11.28
C SER A 536 3.87 -6.50 12.70
N GLN A 537 4.20 -7.35 13.68
CA GLN A 537 3.87 -7.09 15.08
C GLN A 537 4.66 -5.90 15.66
N PHE A 538 5.91 -5.69 15.25
CA PHE A 538 6.67 -4.51 15.65
C PHE A 538 6.16 -3.21 15.01
N ALA A 539 5.72 -3.24 13.75
CA ALA A 539 5.03 -2.12 13.10
C ALA A 539 3.73 -1.75 13.83
N ASN A 540 2.90 -2.75 14.14
CA ASN A 540 1.68 -2.56 14.94
C ASN A 540 1.97 -2.01 16.34
N ALA A 541 3.02 -2.49 17.01
CA ALA A 541 3.44 -1.96 18.31
C ALA A 541 3.81 -0.47 18.26
N GLN A 542 4.50 -0.01 17.21
CA GLN A 542 4.81 1.42 17.04
C GLN A 542 3.53 2.27 16.88
N ARG A 543 2.56 1.77 16.11
CA ARG A 543 1.30 2.49 15.87
C ARG A 543 0.39 2.53 17.09
N TYR A 544 0.17 1.40 17.75
CA TYR A 544 -0.63 1.35 18.98
C TYR A 544 0.04 2.17 20.11
N ALA A 545 1.37 2.21 20.16
CA ALA A 545 2.08 3.07 21.11
C ALA A 545 1.84 4.56 20.83
N GLN A 546 1.77 5.02 19.58
CA GLN A 546 1.43 6.41 19.28
C GLN A 546 -0.05 6.71 19.62
N ALA A 547 -0.96 5.87 19.12
CA ALA A 547 -2.40 5.99 19.36
C ALA A 547 -2.80 5.96 20.85
N SER A 548 -1.94 5.46 21.74
CA SER A 548 -2.20 5.46 23.17
C SER A 548 -2.03 6.81 23.86
N TYR A 549 -1.34 7.80 23.26
CA TYR A 549 -1.09 9.11 23.91
C TYR A 549 -1.27 10.33 23.00
N THR A 550 -1.41 10.16 21.69
CA THR A 550 -1.59 11.28 20.75
C THR A 550 -2.46 10.89 19.56
N THR A 551 -3.09 11.90 18.96
CA THR A 551 -3.77 11.83 17.65
C THR A 551 -2.92 12.44 16.53
N GLU A 552 -1.76 13.01 16.85
CA GLU A 552 -0.82 13.57 15.88
C GLU A 552 0.18 12.49 15.43
N ASN A 553 0.55 12.48 14.15
CA ASN A 553 1.54 11.56 13.59
C ASN A 553 2.94 11.83 14.19
N VAL A 554 3.55 10.82 14.82
CA VAL A 554 4.88 10.94 15.43
C VAL A 554 5.94 10.31 14.52
N ILE A 555 6.28 11.02 13.45
CA ILE A 555 7.54 10.81 12.74
C ILE A 555 8.62 11.53 13.54
N LEU A 556 9.52 10.76 14.16
CA LEU A 556 10.66 11.30 14.89
C LEU A 556 11.73 11.77 13.88
N ASN A 557 12.05 13.07 13.95
CA ASN A 557 13.25 13.67 13.37
C ASN A 557 14.51 13.28 14.16
#